data_AF-A0A150Q9Z9-F1
#
_entry.id   AF-A0A150Q9Z9-F1
#
_cell.length_a   1.000
_cell.length_b   1.000
_cell.length_c   1.000
_cell.angle_alpha   90.00
_cell.angle_beta   90.00
_cell.angle_gamma   90.00
#
_symmetry.space_group_name_H-M   'P 1'
#
loop_
_entity.id
_entity.type
_entity.pdbx_description
1 polymer ?
#
loop_
_entity_poly.entity_id
_entity_poly.type
_entity_poly.pdbx_seq_one_letter_code
_entity_poly.pdbx_strand_id
1 'polypeptide(L)'
;MIIEAEQRGELTPIIGEMIIEAEQRGELRGEERGKQQAVAELLGRLFARRLGRRPTAEEELSIIERARALGPGEVEDALLDLDGEALVRWLAEPIPPS
;
A
#
# COMPACT_ATOMS: atom_id res chain seq x y z
N MET A 1 -23.12 38.97 26.67
CA MET A 1 -22.27 38.16 27.56
C MET A 1 -21.48 37.23 26.65
N ILE A 2 -20.25 37.63 26.31
CA ILE A 2 -19.32 36.82 25.50
C ILE A 2 -18.52 36.03 26.52
N ILE A 3 -18.59 34.70 26.48
CA ILE A 3 -17.72 33.86 27.30
C ILE A 3 -16.39 33.80 26.56
N GLU A 4 -15.38 34.41 27.17
CA GLU A 4 -13.99 34.37 26.73
C GLU A 4 -13.50 32.92 26.69
N ALA A 5 -13.16 32.44 25.51
CA ALA A 5 -12.46 31.17 25.32
C ALA A 5 -10.95 31.42 25.41
N GLU A 6 -10.47 31.75 26.61
CA GLU A 6 -9.04 31.92 26.87
C GLU A 6 -8.52 30.72 27.67
N GLN A 7 -8.21 29.62 26.97
CA GLN A 7 -7.27 28.58 27.44
C GLN A 7 -6.59 27.95 26.21
N ARG A 8 -5.91 28.75 25.38
CA ARG A 8 -4.81 28.21 24.56
C ARG A 8 -3.60 28.15 25.50
N GLY A 9 -3.49 27.05 26.25
CA GLY A 9 -2.24 26.74 26.94
C GLY A 9 -1.12 26.77 25.91
N GLU A 10 -0.15 27.65 26.11
CA GLU A 10 1.05 27.74 25.29
C GLU A 10 1.74 26.38 25.33
N LEU A 11 1.54 25.58 24.27
CA LEU A 11 2.32 24.36 24.07
C LEU A 11 3.78 24.82 24.07
N THR A 12 4.59 24.25 24.96
CA THR A 12 6.02 24.54 24.95
C THR A 12 6.56 24.26 23.55
N PRO A 13 7.56 25.02 23.05
CA PRO A 13 8.06 24.88 21.68
C PRO A 13 8.35 23.43 21.28
N ILE A 14 8.85 22.63 22.23
CA ILE A 14 9.13 21.20 22.09
C ILE A 14 7.86 20.37 21.80
N ILE A 15 6.75 20.65 22.48
CA ILE A 15 5.48 19.93 22.27
C ILE A 15 4.85 20.35 20.93
N GLY A 16 4.96 21.63 20.55
CA GLY A 16 4.50 22.11 19.24
C GLY A 16 5.22 21.43 18.08
N GLU A 17 6.55 21.32 18.14
CA GLU A 17 7.37 20.62 17.14
C GLU A 17 7.01 19.12 17.06
N MET A 18 6.84 18.44 18.20
CA MET A 18 6.45 17.03 18.25
C MET A 18 5.11 16.75 17.56
N ILE A 19 4.12 17.64 17.70
CA ILE A 19 2.80 17.49 17.07
C ILE A 19 2.92 17.63 15.55
N ILE A 20 3.64 18.66 15.08
CA ILE A 20 3.86 18.89 13.64
C ILE A 20 4.56 17.68 13.00
N GLU A 21 5.60 17.15 13.64
CA GLU A 21 6.26 15.93 13.14
C GLU A 21 5.33 14.71 13.15
N ALA A 22 4.49 14.56 14.17
CA ALA A 22 3.54 13.45 14.25
C ALA A 22 2.48 13.52 13.15
N GLU A 23 1.98 14.72 12.85
CA GLU A 23 1.05 14.98 11.75
C GLU A 23 1.69 14.69 10.39
N GLN A 24 2.89 15.21 10.13
CA GLN A 24 3.63 14.94 8.89
C GLN A 24 3.91 13.45 8.68
N ARG A 25 4.35 12.75 9.74
CA ARG A 25 4.53 11.29 9.68
C ARG A 25 3.22 10.54 9.46
N GLY A 26 2.12 11.03 10.02
CA GLY A 26 0.78 10.47 9.84
C GLY A 26 0.31 10.59 8.40
N GLU A 27 0.49 11.78 7.80
CA GLU A 27 0.16 12.07 6.42
C GLU A 27 0.98 11.21 5.45
N LEU A 28 2.30 11.16 5.62
CA LEU A 28 3.19 10.33 4.79
C LEU A 28 2.79 8.85 4.84
N ARG A 29 2.58 8.30 6.05
CA ARG A 29 2.15 6.90 6.21
C ARG A 29 0.76 6.65 5.61
N GLY A 30 -0.15 7.63 5.70
CA GLY A 30 -1.47 7.57 5.11
C GLY A 30 -1.39 7.51 3.59
N GLU A 31 -0.57 8.37 2.99
CA GLU A 31 -0.32 8.41 1.55
C GLU A 31 0.33 7.11 1.05
N GLU A 32 1.34 6.59 1.76
CA GLU A 32 1.99 5.32 1.42
C GLU A 32 1.00 4.15 1.47
N ARG A 33 0.17 4.07 2.51
CA ARG A 33 -0.87 3.03 2.60
C ARG A 33 -1.90 3.16 1.48
N GLY A 34 -2.35 4.38 1.18
CA GLY A 34 -3.28 4.65 0.10
C GLY A 34 -2.71 4.22 -1.26
N LYS A 35 -1.45 4.54 -1.53
CA LYS A 35 -0.74 4.10 -2.74
C LYS A 35 -0.64 2.57 -2.82
N GLN A 36 -0.26 1.90 -1.73
CA GLN A 36 -0.16 0.44 -1.71
C GLN A 36 -1.51 -0.25 -1.94
N GLN A 37 -2.59 0.27 -1.36
CA GLN A 37 -3.94 -0.28 -1.56
C GLN A 37 -4.42 -0.06 -3.00
N ALA A 38 -4.19 1.11 -3.58
CA ALA A 38 -4.52 1.39 -4.98
C ALA A 38 -3.76 0.48 -5.95
N VAL A 39 -2.47 0.23 -5.68
CA VAL A 39 -1.65 -0.72 -6.45
C VAL A 39 -2.20 -2.14 -6.34
N ALA A 40 -2.50 -2.62 -5.12
CA ALA A 40 -3.05 -3.95 -4.91
C ALA A 40 -4.37 -4.16 -5.67
N GLU A 41 -5.28 -3.19 -5.59
CA GLU A 41 -6.55 -3.24 -6.32
C GLU A 41 -6.35 -3.24 -7.83
N LEU A 42 -5.40 -2.46 -8.35
CA LEU A 42 -5.10 -2.41 -9.78
C LEU A 42 -4.57 -3.76 -10.28
N LEU A 43 -3.56 -4.30 -9.59
CA LEU A 43 -2.96 -5.59 -9.94
C LEU A 43 -3.97 -6.73 -9.80
N GLY A 44 -4.83 -6.71 -8.77
CA GLY A 44 -5.92 -7.68 -8.60
C GLY A 44 -6.97 -7.61 -9.72
N ARG A 45 -7.24 -6.43 -10.28
CA ARG A 45 -8.11 -6.29 -11.47
C ARG A 45 -7.43 -6.82 -12.73
N LEU A 46 -6.13 -6.60 -12.92
CA LEU A 46 -5.35 -7.16 -14.02
C LEU A 46 -5.33 -8.69 -13.97
N PHE A 47 -5.04 -9.25 -12.81
CA PHE A 47 -5.14 -10.69 -12.55
C PHE A 47 -6.51 -11.24 -12.97
N ALA A 48 -7.59 -10.57 -12.54
CA ALA A 48 -8.94 -11.03 -12.86
C ALA A 48 -9.28 -10.99 -14.36
N ARG A 49 -8.71 -10.02 -15.08
CA ARG A 49 -8.82 -9.97 -16.54
C ARG A 49 -8.01 -11.07 -17.22
N ARG A 50 -6.82 -11.37 -16.69
CA ARG A 50 -5.93 -12.39 -17.25
C ARG A 50 -6.47 -13.80 -17.09
N LEU A 51 -7.01 -14.12 -15.91
CA LEU A 51 -7.43 -15.47 -15.54
C LEU A 51 -8.95 -15.70 -15.56
N GLY A 52 -9.74 -14.66 -15.81
CA GLY A 52 -11.20 -14.75 -15.84
C GLY A 52 -11.86 -15.00 -14.48
N ARG A 53 -11.10 -14.89 -13.38
CA ARG A 53 -11.56 -15.06 -12.00
C ARG A 53 -10.84 -14.10 -11.05
N ARG A 54 -11.45 -13.78 -9.91
CA ARG A 54 -10.74 -13.01 -8.86
C ARG A 54 -9.55 -13.81 -8.30
N PRO A 55 -8.49 -13.13 -7.84
CA PRO A 55 -7.45 -13.78 -7.05
C PRO A 55 -8.05 -14.35 -5.76
N THR A 56 -7.48 -15.44 -5.27
CA THR A 56 -7.72 -15.93 -3.92
C THR A 56 -7.02 -15.01 -2.90
N ALA A 57 -7.34 -15.15 -1.62
CA ALA A 57 -6.67 -14.37 -0.57
C ALA A 57 -5.14 -14.59 -0.53
N GLU A 58 -4.69 -15.81 -0.84
CA GLU A 58 -3.26 -16.15 -0.92
C GLU A 58 -2.59 -15.52 -2.14
N GLU A 59 -3.25 -15.56 -3.30
CA GLU A 59 -2.76 -14.91 -4.51
C GLU A 59 -2.71 -13.39 -4.34
N GLU A 60 -3.74 -12.80 -3.71
CA GLU A 60 -3.78 -11.37 -3.41
C GLU A 60 -2.66 -10.97 -2.45
N LEU A 61 -2.41 -11.76 -1.41
CA LEU A 61 -1.28 -11.53 -0.51
C LEU A 61 0.05 -11.60 -1.26
N SER A 62 0.24 -12.62 -2.10
CA SER A 62 1.48 -12.78 -2.88
C SER A 62 1.69 -11.63 -3.86
N ILE A 63 0.64 -11.13 -4.53
CA ILE A 63 0.70 -9.93 -5.38
C ILE A 63 1.18 -8.71 -4.58
N ILE A 64 0.64 -8.50 -3.38
CA ILE A 64 1.01 -7.37 -2.51
C ILE A 64 2.47 -7.49 -2.05
N GLU A 65 2.88 -8.67 -1.59
CA GLU A 65 4.24 -8.90 -1.11
C GLU A 65 5.27 -8.74 -2.23
N ARG A 66 4.97 -9.26 -3.41
CA ARG A 66 5.81 -9.09 -4.62
C ARG A 66 5.87 -7.64 -5.07
N ALA A 67 4.75 -6.91 -5.06
CA ALA A 67 4.75 -5.49 -5.42
C ALA A 67 5.60 -4.65 -4.44
N ARG A 68 5.66 -5.05 -3.16
CA ARG A 68 6.55 -4.42 -2.17
C ARG A 68 8.02 -4.78 -2.36
N ALA A 69 8.33 -6.01 -2.75
CA ALA A 69 9.70 -6.50 -2.87
C ALA A 69 10.35 -6.17 -4.22
N LEU A 70 9.61 -6.34 -5.32
CA LEU A 70 10.09 -6.19 -6.70
C LEU A 70 9.67 -4.84 -7.31
N GLY A 71 8.61 -4.23 -6.78
CA GLY A 71 7.97 -3.06 -7.35
C GLY A 71 6.73 -3.43 -8.16
N PRO A 72 5.74 -2.53 -8.24
CA PRO A 72 4.47 -2.81 -8.92
C PRO A 72 4.60 -3.04 -10.43
N GLY A 73 5.59 -2.41 -11.09
CA GLY A 73 5.84 -2.59 -12.52
C GLY A 73 6.25 -4.01 -12.88
N GLU A 74 7.17 -4.61 -12.12
CA GLU A 74 7.60 -6.00 -12.33
C GLU A 74 6.43 -7.00 -12.17
N VAL A 75 5.51 -6.72 -11.24
CA VAL A 75 4.31 -7.54 -11.06
C VAL A 75 3.33 -7.33 -12.21
N GLU A 76 3.18 -6.11 -12.71
CA GLU A 76 2.36 -5.82 -13.89
C GLU A 76 2.89 -6.54 -15.14
N ASP A 77 4.20 -6.47 -15.38
CA ASP A 77 4.86 -7.17 -16.50
C ASP A 77 4.61 -8.69 -16.40
N ALA A 78 4.78 -9.28 -15.22
CA ALA A 78 4.47 -10.70 -15.01
C ALA A 78 2.98 -11.04 -15.27
N LEU A 79 2.04 -10.17 -14.88
CA LEU A 79 0.61 -10.36 -15.13
C LEU A 79 0.25 -10.28 -16.62
N LEU A 80 0.99 -9.49 -17.40
CA LEU A 80 0.77 -9.30 -18.83
C LEU A 80 1.45 -10.41 -19.66
N ASP A 81 2.65 -10.82 -19.26
CA ASP A 81 3.51 -11.71 -20.06
C ASP A 81 3.30 -13.20 -19.75
N LEU A 82 3.02 -13.56 -18.49
CA LEU A 82 2.83 -14.95 -18.12
C LEU A 82 1.44 -15.46 -18.53
N ASP A 83 1.38 -16.70 -18.97
CA ASP A 83 0.11 -17.42 -19.12
C ASP A 83 -0.49 -17.78 -17.75
N GLY A 84 -1.73 -18.27 -17.75
CA GLY A 84 -2.47 -18.45 -16.51
C GLY A 84 -1.84 -19.45 -15.53
N GLU A 85 -1.26 -20.54 -16.04
CA GLU A 85 -0.61 -21.54 -15.19
C GLU A 85 0.74 -21.05 -14.70
N ALA A 86 1.54 -20.44 -15.58
CA ALA A 86 2.81 -19.83 -15.24
C ALA A 86 2.66 -18.70 -14.21
N LEU A 87 1.61 -17.89 -14.32
CA LEU A 87 1.29 -16.81 -13.38
C LEU A 87 0.94 -17.35 -11.99
N VAL A 88 0.06 -18.35 -11.91
CA VAL A 88 -0.31 -18.96 -10.62
C VAL A 88 0.92 -19.60 -9.97
N ARG A 89 1.76 -20.29 -10.75
CA ARG A 89 3.00 -20.88 -10.25
C ARG A 89 3.97 -19.81 -9.76
N TRP A 90 4.15 -18.73 -10.52
CA TRP A 90 5.01 -17.61 -10.15
C TRP A 90 4.56 -16.96 -8.84
N LEU A 91 3.25 -16.79 -8.63
CA LEU A 91 2.73 -16.27 -7.36
C LEU A 91 2.96 -17.23 -6.18
N ALA A 92 3.00 -18.54 -6.41
CA ALA A 92 3.25 -19.55 -5.37
C ALA A 92 4.74 -19.72 -5.04
N GLU A 93 5.65 -19.27 -5.91
CA GLU A 93 7.09 -19.32 -5.62
C GLU A 93 7.44 -18.36 -4.46
N PRO A 94 8.45 -18.66 -3.64
CA PRO A 94 8.93 -17.71 -2.63
C PRO A 94 9.57 -16.50 -3.30
N ILE A 95 9.43 -15.33 -2.67
CA ILE A 95 10.07 -14.10 -3.15
C ILE A 95 11.58 -14.20 -2.89
N PRO A 96 12.44 -14.03 -3.90
CA PRO A 96 13.89 -14.08 -3.69
C PRO A 96 14.32 -12.96 -2.73
N PRO A 97 15.28 -13.23 -1.82
CA PRO A 97 15.84 -12.20 -0.96
C PRO A 97 16.58 -11.16 -1.81
N SER A 98 16.22 -9.90 -1.62
CA SER A 98 16.86 -8.72 -2.23
C SER A 98 18.24 -8.43 -1.65
#